data_AF-A0AAV5KEC3-F1
#
_entry.id   AF-A0AAV5KEC3-F1
#
_cell.length_a   1.000
_cell.length_b   1.000
_cell.length_c   1.000
_cell.angle_alpha   90.00
_cell.angle_beta   90.00
_cell.angle_gamma   90.00
#
_symmetry.space_group_name_H-M   'P 1'
#
loop_
_entity.id
_entity.type
_entity.pdbx_description
1 polymer ?
#
loop_
_entity_poly.entity_id
_entity_poly.type
_entity_poly.pdbx_seq_one_letter_code
_entity_poly.pdbx_strand_id
1 'polypeptide(L)'
;MLFTFSKCTGHAGSRIGWAIVKDERIARRMTKFIELSSIGVSKESQLRAAKILEVISDDGLQNFGFENFFEYSHRVMAERWERLREVVESSEIFRLPEYPEDFCNFNKELTRSCPAFAWLESKEGRDMESLFKEHKILTRSGMRFGSEVKHVRISMVSREEMFDLFLERLAAIGKSA
;
A
#
# COMPACT_ATOMS: atom_id res chain seq x y z
N MET A 1 -5.07 -13.14 -13.30
CA MET A 1 -4.88 -12.38 -12.05
C MET A 1 -3.39 -12.16 -11.83
N LEU A 2 -2.97 -10.98 -11.38
CA LEU A 2 -1.56 -10.63 -11.14
C LEU A 2 -1.34 -10.30 -9.67
N PHE A 3 -0.25 -10.81 -9.11
CA PHE A 3 0.12 -10.58 -7.72
C PHE A 3 1.62 -10.29 -7.62
N THR A 4 2.03 -9.68 -6.50
CA THR A 4 3.43 -9.33 -6.28
C THR A 4 3.83 -9.59 -4.84
N PHE A 5 4.98 -10.23 -4.68
CA PHE A 5 5.60 -10.44 -3.36
C PHE A 5 5.91 -9.09 -2.69
N SER A 6 6.17 -8.05 -3.49
CA SER A 6 6.56 -6.73 -3.01
C SER A 6 5.50 -6.06 -2.13
N LYS A 7 4.21 -6.27 -2.43
CA LYS A 7 3.10 -5.62 -1.72
C LYS A 7 2.40 -6.57 -0.75
N CYS A 8 2.50 -7.87 -0.98
CA CYS A 8 2.01 -8.86 -0.03
C CYS A 8 2.87 -8.93 1.23
N THR A 9 4.20 -8.83 1.13
CA THR A 9 5.11 -9.13 2.26
C THR A 9 6.17 -8.06 2.52
N GLY A 10 6.14 -6.93 1.81
CA GLY A 10 7.14 -5.86 1.93
C GLY A 10 8.51 -6.16 1.27
N HIS A 11 8.70 -7.34 0.69
CA HIS A 11 9.97 -7.77 0.09
C HIS A 11 10.17 -7.26 -1.35
N ALA A 12 10.11 -5.94 -1.53
CA ALA A 12 10.15 -5.30 -2.85
C ALA A 12 11.45 -5.54 -3.63
N GLY A 13 12.57 -5.75 -2.92
CA GLY A 13 13.87 -6.03 -3.50
C GLY A 13 14.00 -7.42 -4.13
N SER A 14 13.14 -8.38 -3.77
CA SER A 14 13.19 -9.75 -4.32
C SER A 14 12.70 -9.83 -5.77
N ARG A 15 12.00 -8.81 -6.27
CA ARG A 15 11.49 -8.73 -7.64
C ARG A 15 10.65 -9.95 -8.08
N ILE A 16 9.93 -10.57 -7.14
CA ILE A 16 9.02 -11.69 -7.42
C ILE A 16 7.58 -11.19 -7.60
N GLY A 17 6.95 -11.67 -8.66
CA GLY A 17 5.51 -11.58 -8.91
C GLY A 17 5.04 -12.81 -9.67
N TRP A 18 3.74 -13.04 -9.69
CA TRP A 18 3.15 -14.20 -10.36
C TRP A 18 1.83 -13.85 -11.02
N ALA A 19 1.46 -14.68 -12.00
CA ALA A 19 0.22 -14.58 -12.73
C ALA A 19 -0.54 -15.90 -12.66
N ILE A 20 -1.84 -15.83 -12.33
CA ILE A 20 -2.77 -16.95 -12.50
C ILE A 20 -3.51 -16.72 -13.81
N VAL A 21 -3.24 -17.57 -14.80
CA VAL A 21 -3.71 -17.42 -16.18
C VAL A 21 -4.58 -18.61 -16.55
N LYS A 22 -5.83 -18.35 -16.97
CA LYS A 22 -6.79 -19.41 -17.35
C LYS A 22 -6.52 -19.96 -18.75
N ASP A 23 -6.24 -19.09 -19.72
CA ASP A 23 -6.00 -19.49 -21.11
C ASP A 23 -4.53 -19.91 -21.30
N GLU A 24 -4.34 -21.17 -21.68
CA GLU A 24 -3.03 -21.75 -21.94
C GLU A 24 -2.25 -21.00 -23.03
N ARG A 25 -2.91 -20.52 -24.09
CA ARG A 25 -2.26 -19.78 -25.19
C ARG A 25 -1.66 -18.48 -24.68
N ILE A 26 -2.37 -17.80 -23.77
CA ILE A 26 -1.88 -16.59 -23.12
C ILE A 26 -0.72 -16.94 -22.19
N ALA A 27 -0.85 -17.99 -21.37
CA ALA A 27 0.21 -18.43 -20.45
C ALA A 27 1.51 -18.74 -21.21
N ARG A 28 1.43 -19.48 -22.33
CA ARG A 28 2.57 -19.78 -23.19
C ARG A 28 3.24 -18.53 -23.76
N ARG A 29 2.45 -17.55 -24.22
CA ARG A 29 2.99 -16.26 -24.71
C ARG A 29 3.72 -15.49 -23.60
N MET A 30 3.15 -15.47 -22.39
CA MET A 30 3.80 -14.83 -21.23
C MET A 30 5.10 -15.52 -20.85
N THR A 31 5.12 -16.86 -20.79
CA THR A 31 6.34 -17.62 -20.53
C THR A 31 7.40 -17.37 -21.60
N LYS A 32 7.02 -17.35 -22.89
CA LYS A 32 7.97 -17.08 -23.97
C LYS A 32 8.56 -15.68 -23.89
N PHE A 33 7.74 -14.69 -23.51
CA PHE A 33 8.23 -13.33 -23.28
C PHE A 33 9.27 -13.30 -22.14
N ILE A 34 9.01 -13.96 -21.01
CA ILE A 34 9.94 -14.01 -19.87
C ILE A 34 11.26 -14.72 -20.26
N GLU A 35 11.16 -15.82 -21.01
CA GLU A 35 12.32 -16.54 -21.55
C GLU A 35 13.19 -15.62 -22.43
N LEU A 36 12.57 -14.90 -23.37
CA LEU A 36 13.29 -14.02 -24.31
C LEU A 36 13.85 -12.76 -23.65
N SER A 37 13.19 -12.22 -22.63
CA SER A 37 13.57 -10.95 -21.99
C SER A 37 14.60 -11.10 -20.89
N SER A 38 14.55 -12.17 -20.10
CA SER A 38 15.42 -12.35 -18.93
C SER A 38 15.85 -13.79 -18.67
N ILE A 39 15.52 -14.74 -19.54
CA ILE A 39 15.84 -16.18 -19.36
C ILE A 39 15.25 -16.70 -18.04
N GLY A 40 14.07 -16.20 -17.67
CA GLY A 40 13.42 -16.55 -16.41
C GLY A 40 13.67 -15.55 -15.28
N VAL A 41 13.63 -16.05 -14.06
CA VAL A 41 13.68 -15.28 -12.80
C VAL A 41 14.74 -15.89 -11.89
N SER A 42 15.44 -15.08 -11.09
CA SER A 42 16.47 -15.55 -10.14
C SER A 42 15.96 -16.72 -9.27
N LYS A 43 16.80 -17.75 -9.13
CA LYS A 43 16.49 -18.94 -8.34
C LYS A 43 16.56 -18.66 -6.84
N GLU A 44 17.49 -17.84 -6.40
CA GLU A 44 17.60 -17.37 -5.02
C GLU A 44 16.36 -16.57 -4.61
N SER A 45 15.88 -15.69 -5.51
CA SER A 45 14.67 -14.90 -5.29
C SER A 45 13.44 -15.79 -5.16
N GLN A 46 13.33 -16.84 -5.99
CA GLN A 46 12.26 -17.85 -5.89
C GLN A 46 12.33 -18.64 -4.59
N LEU A 47 13.52 -19.14 -4.22
CA LEU A 47 13.72 -19.94 -3.00
C LEU A 47 13.39 -19.12 -1.74
N ARG A 48 13.89 -17.89 -1.67
CA ARG A 48 13.60 -16.98 -0.55
C ARG A 48 12.11 -16.64 -0.46
N ALA A 49 11.47 -16.33 -1.59
CA ALA A 49 10.03 -16.04 -1.60
C ALA A 49 9.21 -17.25 -1.16
N ALA A 50 9.55 -18.45 -1.63
CA ALA A 50 8.88 -19.68 -1.23
C ALA A 50 8.98 -19.93 0.28
N LYS A 51 10.18 -19.79 0.87
CA LYS A 51 10.37 -19.99 2.31
C LYS A 51 9.57 -18.99 3.16
N ILE A 52 9.51 -17.72 2.74
CA ILE A 52 8.74 -16.70 3.46
C ILE A 52 7.24 -16.96 3.32
N LEU A 53 6.76 -17.34 2.13
CA LEU A 53 5.35 -17.68 1.93
C LEU A 53 4.94 -18.91 2.71
N GLU A 54 5.83 -19.90 2.85
CA GLU A 54 5.64 -21.06 3.72
C GLU A 54 5.43 -20.61 5.18
N VAL A 55 6.32 -19.77 5.71
CA VAL A 55 6.19 -19.20 7.07
C VAL A 55 4.89 -18.40 7.24
N ILE A 56 4.51 -17.58 6.27
CA ILE A 56 3.26 -16.78 6.34
C ILE A 56 2.02 -17.67 6.29
N SER A 57 2.10 -18.82 5.62
CA SER A 57 0.97 -19.75 5.47
C SER A 57 0.90 -20.80 6.59
N ASP A 58 1.89 -20.83 7.49
CA ASP A 58 1.97 -21.79 8.58
C ASP A 58 1.27 -21.25 9.83
N ASP A 59 0.04 -21.73 10.06
CA ASP A 59 -0.74 -21.41 11.26
C ASP A 59 -0.07 -21.94 12.55
N GLY A 60 0.88 -22.87 12.44
CA GLY A 60 1.63 -23.42 13.57
C GLY A 60 2.45 -22.39 14.35
N LEU A 61 2.78 -21.25 13.75
CA LEU A 61 3.52 -20.16 14.41
C LEU A 61 2.69 -19.45 15.49
N GLN A 62 1.36 -19.48 15.38
CA GLN A 62 0.47 -18.95 16.41
C GLN A 62 0.61 -19.72 17.73
N ASN A 63 0.92 -21.03 17.67
CA ASN A 63 1.16 -21.85 18.85
C ASN A 63 2.42 -21.44 19.63
N PHE A 64 3.32 -20.66 19.02
CA PHE A 64 4.51 -20.10 19.66
C PHE A 64 4.31 -18.65 20.14
N GLY A 65 3.07 -18.14 20.11
CA GLY A 65 2.72 -16.80 20.59
C GLY A 65 3.02 -15.66 19.62
N PHE A 66 3.32 -15.97 18.34
CA PHE A 66 3.46 -14.95 17.31
C PHE A 66 2.09 -14.57 16.72
N GLU A 67 1.84 -13.26 16.58
CA GLU A 67 0.64 -12.73 15.91
C GLU A 67 0.64 -13.16 14.43
N ASN A 68 -0.55 -13.50 13.91
CA ASN A 68 -0.70 -13.85 12.50
C ASN A 68 -0.25 -12.67 11.61
N PHE A 69 0.45 -12.96 10.52
CA PHE A 69 0.97 -11.93 9.61
C PHE A 69 -0.12 -10.98 9.10
N PHE A 70 -1.31 -11.51 8.77
CA PHE A 70 -2.41 -10.72 8.23
C PHE A 70 -3.12 -9.90 9.30
N GLU A 71 -3.28 -10.44 10.51
CA GLU A 71 -3.84 -9.72 11.67
C GLU A 71 -2.94 -8.55 12.06
N TYR A 72 -1.64 -8.82 12.24
CA TYR A 72 -0.63 -7.78 12.50
C TYR A 72 -0.67 -6.69 11.44
N SER A 73 -0.66 -7.07 10.17
CA SER A 73 -0.64 -6.11 9.06
C SER A 73 -1.92 -5.30 8.97
N HIS A 74 -3.07 -5.92 9.22
CA HIS A 74 -4.37 -5.25 9.24
C HIS A 74 -4.43 -4.23 10.38
N ARG A 75 -4.03 -4.62 11.60
CA ARG A 75 -3.98 -3.75 12.77
C ARG A 75 -3.11 -2.52 12.54
N VAL A 76 -1.88 -2.72 12.04
CA VAL A 76 -0.96 -1.60 11.73
C VAL A 76 -1.57 -0.64 10.71
N MET A 77 -2.20 -1.17 9.66
CA MET A 77 -2.84 -0.32 8.65
C MET A 77 -4.07 0.40 9.20
N ALA A 78 -4.89 -0.26 10.02
CA ALA A 78 -6.05 0.35 10.67
C ALA A 78 -5.64 1.53 11.55
N GLU A 79 -4.64 1.35 12.42
CA GLU A 79 -4.11 2.40 13.30
C GLU A 79 -3.57 3.60 12.50
N ARG A 80 -2.82 3.35 11.43
CA ARG A 80 -2.32 4.43 10.56
C ARG A 80 -3.44 5.19 9.87
N TRP A 81 -4.49 4.50 9.43
CA TRP A 81 -5.63 5.15 8.79
C TRP A 81 -6.49 5.93 9.77
N GLU A 82 -6.64 5.47 11.01
CA GLU A 82 -7.30 6.20 12.09
C GLU A 82 -6.56 7.52 12.38
N ARG A 83 -5.26 7.44 12.67
CA ARG A 83 -4.42 8.62 12.96
C ARG A 83 -4.36 9.62 11.80
N LEU A 84 -4.36 9.14 10.55
CA LEU A 84 -4.44 10.01 9.38
C LEU A 84 -5.79 10.72 9.28
N ARG A 85 -6.90 10.01 9.52
CA ARG A 85 -8.25 10.61 9.46
C ARG A 85 -8.39 11.70 10.50
N GLU A 86 -7.94 11.49 11.73
CA GLU A 86 -7.97 12.52 12.78
C GLU A 86 -7.27 13.83 12.34
N VAL A 87 -6.09 13.72 11.74
CA VAL A 87 -5.35 14.88 11.24
C VAL A 87 -6.08 15.56 10.07
N VAL A 88 -6.67 14.79 9.16
CA VAL A 88 -7.40 15.35 8.00
C VAL A 88 -8.73 15.98 8.40
N GLU A 89 -9.48 15.36 9.31
CA GLU A 89 -10.78 15.84 9.81
C GLU A 89 -10.65 17.14 10.60
N SER A 90 -9.51 17.34 11.27
CA SER A 90 -9.20 18.62 11.93
C SER A 90 -8.78 19.74 10.95
N SER A 91 -8.68 19.47 9.64
CA SER A 91 -8.26 20.43 8.63
C SER A 91 -9.37 20.82 7.66
N GLU A 92 -9.50 22.12 7.41
CA GLU A 92 -10.37 22.64 6.36
C GLU A 92 -9.77 22.60 4.96
N ILE A 93 -8.52 22.15 4.81
CA ILE A 93 -7.81 22.15 3.53
C ILE A 93 -7.98 20.80 2.81
N PHE A 94 -8.06 19.70 3.57
CA PHE A 94 -7.87 18.36 3.05
C PHE A 94 -9.14 17.53 3.06
N ARG A 95 -9.27 16.64 2.07
CA ARG A 95 -10.32 15.62 2.01
C ARG A 95 -9.71 14.26 1.66
N LEU A 96 -10.21 13.22 2.32
CA LEU A 96 -9.94 11.82 1.98
C LEU A 96 -11.17 11.17 1.34
N PRO A 97 -10.98 10.17 0.45
CA PRO A 97 -12.05 9.32 -0.03
C PRO A 97 -12.68 8.55 1.11
N GLU A 98 -14.00 8.40 1.04
CA GLU A 98 -14.73 7.50 1.91
C GLU A 98 -14.58 6.06 1.41
N TYR A 99 -14.32 5.15 2.34
CA TYR A 99 -14.29 3.72 2.07
C TYR A 99 -15.40 3.05 2.89
N PRO A 100 -16.41 2.45 2.23
CA PRO A 100 -17.50 1.79 2.94
C PRO A 100 -17.00 0.56 3.71
N GLU A 101 -17.74 0.20 4.75
CA GLU A 101 -17.58 -1.09 5.43
C GLU A 101 -18.11 -2.21 4.56
N ASP A 102 -17.40 -3.34 4.56
CA ASP A 102 -17.82 -4.55 3.87
C ASP A 102 -17.40 -5.80 4.67
N PHE A 103 -18.05 -6.92 4.40
CA PHE A 103 -17.78 -8.18 5.08
C PHE A 103 -16.53 -8.85 4.54
N CYS A 104 -15.51 -9.00 5.39
CA CYS A 104 -14.29 -9.70 5.07
C CYS A 104 -14.48 -11.22 5.20
N ASN A 105 -14.48 -11.92 4.07
CA ASN A 105 -14.57 -13.38 4.06
C ASN A 105 -13.36 -14.10 4.68
N PHE A 106 -12.22 -13.42 4.84
CA PHE A 106 -11.02 -13.98 5.46
C PHE A 106 -11.13 -13.90 6.99
N ASN A 107 -11.29 -12.70 7.56
CA ASN A 107 -11.42 -12.48 9.01
C ASN A 107 -12.80 -12.81 9.59
N LYS A 108 -13.83 -12.96 8.74
CA LYS A 108 -15.24 -13.18 9.13
C LYS A 108 -15.86 -12.03 9.94
N GLU A 109 -15.50 -10.80 9.61
CA GLU A 109 -15.98 -9.59 10.28
C GLU A 109 -16.29 -8.46 9.28
N LEU A 110 -17.07 -7.47 9.71
CA LEU A 110 -17.20 -6.21 8.97
C LEU A 110 -15.92 -5.39 9.15
N THR A 111 -15.34 -4.93 8.05
CA THR A 111 -14.09 -4.19 8.08
C THR A 111 -14.09 -3.05 7.07
N ARG A 112 -13.27 -2.02 7.31
CA ARG A 112 -13.02 -0.94 6.35
C ARG A 112 -11.74 -1.20 5.58
N SER A 113 -11.75 -0.80 4.32
CA SER A 113 -10.53 -0.81 3.51
C SER A 113 -9.51 0.19 4.07
N CYS A 114 -8.30 -0.31 4.32
CA CYS A 114 -7.15 0.47 4.76
C CYS A 114 -6.04 0.42 3.68
N PRO A 115 -6.19 1.15 2.56
CA PRO A 115 -5.29 1.00 1.41
C PRO A 115 -3.85 1.41 1.72
N ALA A 116 -2.89 0.85 0.98
CA ALA A 116 -1.46 1.14 1.13
C ALA A 116 -1.07 2.58 0.72
N PHE A 117 -2.00 3.33 0.10
CA PHE A 117 -1.81 4.71 -0.29
C PHE A 117 -3.02 5.55 0.13
N ALA A 118 -2.73 6.72 0.69
CA ALA A 118 -3.71 7.78 0.85
C ALA A 118 -3.80 8.58 -0.45
N TRP A 119 -5.03 8.84 -0.89
CA TRP A 119 -5.33 9.72 -2.01
C TRP A 119 -5.92 10.99 -1.44
N LEU A 120 -5.10 12.01 -1.26
CA LEU A 120 -5.50 13.22 -0.54
C LEU A 120 -5.87 14.31 -1.55
N GLU A 121 -7.03 14.94 -1.35
CA GLU A 121 -7.56 16.02 -2.17
C GLU A 121 -7.48 17.37 -1.41
N SER A 122 -7.20 18.46 -2.12
CA SER A 122 -7.44 19.83 -1.63
C SER A 122 -8.90 20.24 -1.85
N LYS A 123 -9.60 20.64 -0.78
CA LYS A 123 -10.98 21.14 -0.86
C LYS A 123 -11.09 22.41 -1.73
N GLU A 124 -10.04 23.23 -1.79
CA GLU A 124 -9.99 24.49 -2.53
C GLU A 124 -9.34 24.36 -3.92
N GLY A 125 -8.97 23.14 -4.33
CA GLY A 125 -8.33 22.93 -5.64
C GLY A 125 -6.88 23.41 -5.73
N ARG A 126 -6.18 23.59 -4.59
CA ARG A 126 -4.76 24.01 -4.57
C ARG A 126 -3.86 22.96 -5.21
N ASP A 127 -2.72 23.37 -5.77
CA ASP A 127 -1.68 22.44 -6.20
C ASP A 127 -1.05 21.73 -4.99
N MET A 128 -1.46 20.48 -4.79
CA MET A 128 -1.06 19.69 -3.64
C MET A 128 0.39 19.21 -3.71
N GLU A 129 0.95 18.98 -4.90
CA GLU A 129 2.35 18.53 -5.00
C GLU A 129 3.30 19.66 -4.60
N SER A 130 3.01 20.89 -5.05
CA SER A 130 3.77 22.09 -4.70
C SER A 130 3.66 22.42 -3.20
N LEU A 131 2.44 22.46 -2.66
CA LEU A 131 2.20 22.70 -1.23
C LEU A 131 2.96 21.70 -0.34
N PHE A 132 2.86 20.41 -0.64
CA PHE A 132 3.52 19.39 0.18
C PHE A 132 5.04 19.50 0.12
N LYS A 133 5.59 19.89 -1.04
CA LYS A 133 7.04 20.08 -1.22
C LYS A 133 7.59 21.22 -0.37
N GLU A 134 6.86 22.31 -0.18
CA GLU A 134 7.22 23.43 0.70
C GLU A 134 7.40 22.96 2.16
N HIS A 135 6.57 22.00 2.58
CA HIS A 135 6.65 21.35 3.89
C HIS A 135 7.55 20.11 3.92
N LYS A 136 8.40 19.93 2.91
CA LYS A 136 9.36 18.82 2.78
C LYS A 136 8.69 17.44 2.77
N ILE A 137 7.46 17.34 2.27
CA ILE A 137 6.75 16.08 2.06
C ILE A 137 6.79 15.77 0.56
N LEU A 138 7.43 14.66 0.18
CA LEU A 138 7.48 14.22 -1.20
C LEU A 138 6.30 13.30 -1.51
N THR A 139 5.46 13.71 -2.45
CA THR A 139 4.28 12.97 -2.87
C THR A 139 4.34 12.61 -4.35
N ARG A 140 3.27 12.01 -4.88
CA ARG A 140 3.08 11.87 -6.33
C ARG A 140 1.84 12.66 -6.74
N SER A 141 2.02 13.69 -7.57
CA SER A 141 0.91 14.47 -8.13
C SER A 141 -0.14 13.59 -8.81
N GLY A 142 -1.40 13.96 -8.64
CA GLY A 142 -2.54 13.33 -9.28
C GLY A 142 -2.53 13.41 -10.80
N MET A 143 -1.85 14.41 -11.38
CA MET A 143 -1.64 14.53 -12.83
C MET A 143 -0.95 13.29 -13.42
N ARG A 144 -0.07 12.64 -12.66
CA ARG A 144 0.62 11.41 -13.09
C ARG A 144 -0.31 10.20 -13.19
N PHE A 145 -1.51 10.29 -12.62
CA PHE A 145 -2.53 9.26 -12.60
C PHE A 145 -3.75 9.62 -13.44
N GLY A 146 -3.67 10.68 -14.27
CA GLY A 146 -4.80 11.16 -15.07
C GLY A 146 -5.86 11.89 -14.24
N SER A 147 -5.50 12.41 -13.06
CA SER A 147 -6.35 13.26 -12.22
C SER A 147 -5.86 14.71 -12.25
N GLU A 148 -6.38 15.54 -11.36
CA GLU A 148 -6.08 16.97 -11.23
C GLU A 148 -4.89 17.24 -10.28
N VAL A 149 -4.32 18.45 -10.37
CA VAL A 149 -3.24 18.93 -9.47
C VAL A 149 -3.66 19.03 -8.00
N LYS A 150 -4.98 19.08 -7.74
CA LYS A 150 -5.55 19.08 -6.39
C LYS A 150 -5.46 17.75 -5.66
N HIS A 151 -4.93 16.71 -6.30
CA HIS A 151 -4.76 15.40 -5.70
C HIS A 151 -3.30 15.01 -5.56
N VAL A 152 -2.97 14.31 -4.48
CA VAL A 152 -1.68 13.65 -4.30
C VAL A 152 -1.85 12.23 -3.76
N ARG A 153 -0.97 11.34 -4.20
CA ARG A 153 -0.83 9.99 -3.63
C ARG A 153 0.31 9.95 -2.63
N ILE A 154 0.01 9.51 -1.41
CA ILE A 154 0.95 9.41 -0.28
C ILE A 154 1.04 7.95 0.15
N SER A 155 2.25 7.48 0.47
CA SER A 155 2.50 6.10 0.90
C SER A 155 2.17 5.90 2.37
N MET A 156 1.32 4.93 2.68
CA MET A 156 0.96 4.55 4.06
C MET A 156 1.82 3.42 4.63
N VAL A 157 2.76 2.89 3.84
CA VAL A 157 3.59 1.71 4.16
C VAL A 157 5.06 2.05 4.37
N SER A 158 5.35 3.27 4.84
CA SER A 158 6.71 3.66 5.26
C SER A 158 7.06 3.07 6.63
N ARG A 159 8.30 3.30 7.09
CA ARG A 159 8.64 3.10 8.51
C ARG A 159 7.80 4.03 9.40
N GLU A 160 7.64 3.64 10.66
CA GLU A 160 6.79 4.36 11.63
C GLU A 160 7.27 5.78 11.84
N GLU A 161 8.58 5.99 12.03
CA GLU A 161 9.13 7.32 12.30
C GLU A 161 8.89 8.29 11.12
N MET A 162 8.89 7.75 9.90
CA MET A 162 8.59 8.52 8.68
C MET A 162 7.09 8.82 8.54
N PHE A 163 6.23 7.92 9.03
CA PHE A 163 4.80 8.11 9.06
C PHE A 163 4.41 9.17 10.10
N ASP A 164 5.00 9.12 11.29
CA ASP A 164 4.82 10.09 12.37
C ASP A 164 5.21 11.50 11.92
N LEU A 165 6.41 11.64 11.33
CA LEU A 165 6.88 12.91 10.79
C LEU A 165 5.98 13.45 9.67
N PHE A 166 5.38 12.54 8.87
CA PHE A 166 4.41 12.93 7.87
C PHE A 166 3.14 13.52 8.51
N LEU A 167 2.58 12.85 9.53
CA LEU A 167 1.39 13.35 10.23
C LEU A 167 1.63 14.68 10.92
N GLU A 168 2.78 14.84 11.59
CA GLU A 168 3.18 16.10 12.23
C GLU A 168 3.18 17.26 11.23
N ARG A 169 3.82 17.05 10.07
CA ARG A 169 3.89 18.08 9.02
C ARG A 169 2.54 18.32 8.36
N LEU A 170 1.74 17.28 8.17
CA LEU A 170 0.38 17.41 7.62
C LEU A 170 -0.50 18.27 8.54
N ALA A 171 -0.44 18.02 9.85
CA ALA A 171 -1.16 18.80 10.84
C ALA A 171 -0.71 20.27 10.88
N ALA A 172 0.60 20.53 10.70
CA ALA A 172 1.12 21.89 10.62
C ALA A 172 0.58 22.65 9.39
N ILE A 173 0.40 21.97 8.25
CA ILE A 173 -0.23 22.58 7.06
C ILE A 173 -1.70 22.91 7.36
N GLY A 174 -2.42 21.96 7.96
CA GLY A 174 -3.85 22.09 8.26
C GLY A 174 -4.22 23.23 9.22
N LYS A 175 -3.28 23.63 10.10
CA LYS A 175 -3.46 24.74 11.06
C LYS A 175 -3.06 26.12 10.52
N SER A 176 -2.39 26.18 9.37
CA SER A 176 -1.80 27.42 8.82
C SER A 176 -2.71 28.13 7.81
N ALA A 177 -4.03 27.86 7.83
CA ALA A 177 -5.04 28.51 7.01
C ALA A 177 -5.93 29.44 7.83
#